data_AF-A0A2X2BKH7-F1
#
_entry.id   AF-A0A2X2BKH7-F1
#
_cell.length_a   1.000
_cell.length_b   1.000
_cell.length_c   1.000
_cell.angle_alpha   90.00
_cell.angle_beta   90.00
_cell.angle_gamma   90.00
#
_symmetry.space_group_name_H-M   'P 1'
#
loop_
_entity.id
_entity.type
_entity.pdbx_description
1 polymer ?
#
loop_
_entity_poly.entity_id
_entity_poly.type
_entity_poly.pdbx_seq_one_letter_code
_entity_poly.pdbx_strand_id
1 'polypeptide(L)'
;MEKSRTTLDQWITLQAVVDYGGFAQAADVLHRTQSSISYTINKLEQTLGIEILSLEKRRAVLTTEGELLLTLSREVTEKALSLEKKAKKYQI
;
A
#
# COMPACT_ATOMS: atom_id res chain seq x y z
N MET A 1 23.42 6.79 2.44
CA MET A 1 22.25 6.13 1.81
C MET A 1 21.01 6.83 2.32
N GLU A 2 20.14 7.30 1.44
CA GLU A 2 18.87 7.89 1.83
C GLU A 2 17.92 6.78 2.30
N LYS A 3 17.18 7.02 3.40
CA LYS A 3 16.18 6.07 3.91
C LYS A 3 14.82 6.40 3.29
N SER A 4 14.06 5.37 2.95
CA SER A 4 12.66 5.55 2.55
C SER A 4 11.88 6.25 3.66
N ARG A 5 11.04 7.22 3.27
CA ARG A 5 10.09 7.88 4.17
C ARG A 5 8.77 7.11 4.28
N THR A 6 8.57 6.10 3.44
CA THR A 6 7.39 5.21 3.43
C THR A 6 7.76 3.80 3.85
N THR A 7 6.77 3.03 4.29
CA THR A 7 6.91 1.64 4.74
C THR A 7 6.27 0.67 3.75
N LEU A 8 6.69 -0.60 3.78
CA LEU A 8 6.05 -1.65 3.00
C LEU A 8 4.58 -1.86 3.40
N ASP A 9 4.24 -1.72 4.69
CA ASP A 9 2.86 -1.81 5.18
C ASP A 9 1.95 -0.77 4.51
N GLN A 10 2.42 0.46 4.30
CA GLN A 10 1.65 1.49 3.60
C GLN A 10 1.31 1.08 2.16
N TRP A 11 2.29 0.51 1.46
CA TRP A 11 2.12 0.03 0.09
C TRP A 11 1.20 -1.20 0.00
N ILE A 12 1.34 -2.15 0.93
CA ILE A 12 0.45 -3.30 1.05
C ILE A 12 -0.98 -2.85 1.36
N THR A 13 -1.14 -1.83 2.22
CA THR A 13 -2.43 -1.24 2.54
C THR A 13 -3.09 -0.62 1.31
N LEU A 14 -2.34 0.12 0.48
CA LEU A 14 -2.84 0.66 -0.79
C LEU A 14 -3.30 -0.46 -1.73
N GLN A 15 -2.46 -1.49 -1.92
CA GLN A 15 -2.80 -2.65 -2.75
C GLN A 15 -4.10 -3.29 -2.26
N ALA A 16 -4.25 -3.52 -0.96
CA ALA A 16 -5.46 -4.12 -0.40
C ALA A 16 -6.71 -3.27 -0.63
N VAL A 17 -6.62 -1.94 -0.50
CA VAL A 17 -7.76 -1.04 -0.78
C VAL A 17 -8.23 -1.19 -2.23
N VAL A 18 -7.31 -1.30 -3.18
CA VAL A 18 -7.66 -1.44 -4.60
C VAL A 18 -8.12 -2.86 -4.92
N ASP A 19 -7.37 -3.87 -4.50
CA ASP A 19 -7.58 -5.28 -4.86
C ASP A 19 -8.88 -5.85 -4.27
N TYR A 20 -9.27 -5.38 -3.08
CA TYR A 20 -10.49 -5.84 -2.40
C TYR A 20 -11.66 -4.85 -2.50
N GLY A 21 -11.50 -3.77 -3.25
CA GLY A 21 -12.62 -2.89 -3.63
C GLY A 21 -13.05 -1.89 -2.56
N GLY A 22 -12.17 -1.52 -1.63
CA GLY A 22 -12.41 -0.43 -0.71
C GLY A 22 -11.77 -0.58 0.67
N PHE A 23 -11.88 0.50 1.45
CA PHE A 23 -11.30 0.58 2.80
C PHE A 23 -11.86 -0.44 3.78
N ALA A 24 -13.15 -0.77 3.69
CA ALA A 24 -13.78 -1.73 4.60
C ALA A 24 -13.27 -3.15 4.31
N GLN A 25 -13.25 -3.55 3.04
CA GLN A 25 -12.78 -4.86 2.63
C GLN A 25 -11.27 -5.04 2.88
N ALA A 26 -10.48 -3.98 2.65
CA ALA A 26 -9.07 -3.96 3.02
C ALA A 26 -8.85 -4.13 4.54
N ALA A 27 -9.72 -3.56 5.35
CA ALA A 27 -9.66 -3.70 6.80
C ALA A 27 -9.90 -5.15 7.24
N ASP A 28 -10.88 -5.82 6.63
CA ASP A 28 -11.20 -7.22 6.91
C ASP A 28 -10.02 -8.16 6.57
N VAL A 29 -9.44 -8.03 5.37
CA VAL A 29 -8.35 -8.90 4.90
C VAL A 29 -7.01 -8.63 5.58
N LEU A 30 -6.78 -7.39 6.06
CA LEU A 30 -5.58 -7.02 6.81
C LEU A 30 -5.78 -7.16 8.33
N HIS A 31 -6.94 -7.62 8.80
CA HIS A 31 -7.28 -7.76 10.22
C HIS A 31 -7.08 -6.46 11.02
N ARG A 32 -7.55 -5.35 10.46
CA ARG A 32 -7.38 -3.99 10.94
C ARG A 32 -8.73 -3.26 10.97
N THR A 33 -8.81 -2.11 11.63
CA THR A 33 -10.01 -1.26 11.54
C THR A 33 -9.98 -0.40 10.27
N GLN A 34 -11.15 -0.09 9.69
CA GLN A 34 -11.25 0.80 8.53
C GLN A 34 -10.58 2.16 8.78
N SER A 35 -10.71 2.72 9.99
CA SER A 35 -10.06 3.98 10.38
C SER A 35 -8.53 3.88 10.35
N SER A 36 -7.95 2.73 10.73
CA SER A 36 -6.51 2.52 10.64
C SER A 36 -6.02 2.37 9.19
N ILE A 37 -6.82 1.77 8.30
CA ILE A 37 -6.51 1.68 6.86
C ILE A 37 -6.51 3.10 6.26
N SER A 38 -7.57 3.87 6.50
CA SER A 38 -7.66 5.26 6.02
C SER A 38 -6.52 6.13 6.55
N TYR A 39 -6.18 6.02 7.83
CA TYR A 39 -5.02 6.72 8.40
C TYR A 39 -3.71 6.37 7.69
N THR A 40 -3.46 5.08 7.42
CA THR A 40 -2.25 4.62 6.74
C THR A 40 -2.15 5.16 5.31
N ILE A 41 -3.25 5.17 4.55
CA ILE A 41 -3.29 5.75 3.20
C ILE A 41 -3.08 7.26 3.24
N ASN A 42 -3.81 7.98 4.09
CA ASN A 42 -3.66 9.42 4.23
C ASN A 42 -2.22 9.80 4.62
N LYS A 43 -1.59 9.00 5.49
CA LYS A 43 -0.20 9.21 5.90
C LYS A 43 0.77 8.97 4.74
N LEU A 44 0.51 7.96 3.90
CA LEU A 44 1.29 7.68 2.70
C LEU A 44 1.26 8.87 1.74
N GLU A 45 0.06 9.34 1.40
CA GLU A 45 -0.18 10.50 0.53
C GLU A 45 0.48 11.77 1.07
N GLN A 46 0.30 12.06 2.37
CA GLN A 46 0.95 13.21 3.02
C GLN A 46 2.48 13.14 2.98
N THR A 47 3.04 11.94 3.12
CA THR A 47 4.49 11.74 3.10
C THR A 47 5.08 11.97 1.70
N LEU A 48 4.30 11.63 0.67
CA LEU A 48 4.68 11.77 -0.73
C LEU A 48 4.30 13.15 -1.31
N GLY A 49 3.37 13.86 -0.69
CA GLY A 49 2.87 15.16 -1.16
C GLY A 49 1.97 15.06 -2.40
N ILE A 50 1.31 13.91 -2.59
CA ILE A 50 0.45 13.62 -3.75
C ILE A 50 -0.81 12.89 -3.31
N GLU A 51 -1.88 13.01 -4.09
CA GLU A 51 -3.07 12.17 -3.98
C GLU A 51 -2.92 10.92 -4.86
N ILE A 52 -3.07 9.75 -4.25
CA ILE A 52 -3.06 8.43 -4.88
C ILE A 52 -4.50 7.97 -5.13
N LEU A 53 -5.42 8.29 -4.21
CA LEU A 53 -6.83 8.02 -4.33
C LEU A 53 -7.63 9.34 -4.33
N SER A 54 -8.51 9.51 -5.31
CA SER A 54 -9.47 10.61 -5.35
C SER A 54 -10.87 10.15 -4.98
N LEU A 55 -11.72 11.08 -4.53
CA LEU A 55 -13.11 10.79 -4.18
C LEU A 55 -14.04 11.14 -5.35
N GLU A 56 -14.49 10.12 -6.08
CA GLU A 56 -15.47 10.27 -7.15
C GLU A 56 -16.83 9.72 -6.73
N LYS A 57 -17.86 10.57 -6.66
CA LYS A 57 -19.25 10.18 -6.33
C LYS A 57 -19.34 9.27 -5.08
N ARG A 58 -18.51 9.56 -4.06
CA ARG A 58 -18.36 8.81 -2.80
C ARG A 58 -17.63 7.46 -2.91
N ARG A 59 -16.92 7.21 -4.00
CA ARG A 59 -16.03 6.05 -4.16
C ARG A 59 -14.59 6.54 -4.25
N ALA A 60 -13.68 5.82 -3.60
CA ALA A 60 -12.26 6.04 -3.79
C ALA A 60 -11.86 5.40 -5.12
N VAL A 61 -11.24 6.18 -5.99
CA VAL A 61 -10.72 5.73 -7.29
C VAL A 61 -9.26 6.16 -7.40
N LEU A 62 -8.46 5.43 -8.17
CA LEU A 62 -7.06 5.79 -8.38
C LEU A 62 -6.95 7.07 -9.21
N THR A 63 -5.99 7.92 -8.83
CA THR A 63 -5.48 8.96 -9.72
C THR A 63 -4.55 8.36 -10.77
N THR A 64 -4.21 9.12 -11.81
CA THR A 64 -3.22 8.71 -12.83
C THR A 64 -1.88 8.34 -12.18
N GLU A 65 -1.43 9.15 -11.23
CA GLU A 65 -0.22 8.90 -10.45
C GLU A 65 -0.39 7.66 -9.57
N GLY A 66 -1.57 7.49 -8.98
CA GLY A 66 -1.91 6.34 -8.15
C GLY A 66 -1.84 5.01 -8.89
N GLU A 67 -2.26 4.94 -10.15
CA GLU A 67 -2.15 3.74 -10.98
C GLU A 67 -0.68 3.32 -11.20
N LEU A 68 0.18 4.28 -11.52
CA LEU A 68 1.61 4.05 -11.67
C LEU A 68 2.24 3.58 -10.36
N LEU A 69 1.93 4.27 -9.27
CA LEU A 69 2.47 3.94 -7.94
C LEU A 69 1.98 2.59 -7.44
N LEU A 70 0.73 2.22 -7.71
CA LEU A 70 0.21 0.89 -7.39
C LEU A 70 1.03 -0.19 -8.09
N THR A 71 1.32 0.00 -9.38
CA THR A 71 2.16 -0.93 -10.16
C THR A 71 3.54 -1.08 -9.54
N LEU A 72 4.24 0.04 -9.29
CA LEU A 72 5.58 0.02 -8.69
C LEU A 72 5.58 -0.55 -7.26
N SER A 73 4.51 -0.30 -6.50
CA SER A 73 4.38 -0.81 -5.13
C SER A 73 4.37 -2.35 -5.10
N ARG A 74 3.75 -2.98 -6.11
CA ARG A 74 3.70 -4.45 -6.24
C ARG A 74 5.09 -5.02 -6.48
N GLU A 75 5.88 -4.39 -7.35
CA GLU A 75 7.28 -4.80 -7.60
C GLU A 75 8.13 -4.71 -6.32
N VAL A 76 8.02 -3.61 -5.58
CA VAL A 76 8.81 -3.39 -4.36
C VAL A 76 8.44 -4.38 -3.26
N THR A 77 7.14 -4.61 -3.04
CA THR A 77 6.65 -5.55 -2.03
C THR A 77 7.00 -7.00 -2.39
N GLU A 78 6.89 -7.38 -3.67
CA GLU A 78 7.35 -8.69 -4.15
C GLU A 78 8.86 -8.87 -3.95
N LYS A 79 9.65 -7.84 -4.27
CA LYS A 79 11.10 -7.89 -4.08
C LYS A 79 11.46 -8.09 -2.61
N ALA A 80 10.79 -7.39 -1.69
CA ALA A 80 10.98 -7.55 -0.26
C ALA A 80 10.69 -9.00 0.19
N LEU A 81 9.54 -9.56 -0.22
CA LEU A 81 9.20 -10.95 0.06
C LEU A 81 10.24 -11.94 -0.53
N SER A 82 10.74 -11.66 -1.73
CA SER A 82 11.76 -12.50 -2.36
C SER A 82 13.09 -12.51 -1.58
N LEU A 83 13.44 -11.38 -0.95
CA LEU A 83 14.64 -11.25 -0.13
C LEU A 83 14.52 -12.11 1.13
N GLU A 84 13.37 -12.05 1.81
CA GLU A 84 13.09 -12.86 2.99
C GLU A 84 13.07 -14.36 2.68
N LYS A 85 12.44 -14.76 1.56
CA LYS A 85 12.44 -16.14 1.09
C LYS A 85 13.85 -16.66 0.83
N LYS A 86 14.70 -15.85 0.20
CA LYS A 86 16.11 -16.18 -0.03
C LYS A 86 16.87 -16.29 1.29
N ALA A 87 16.68 -15.37 2.22
CA ALA A 87 17.34 -15.42 3.53
C ALA A 87 17.02 -16.71 4.30
N LYS A 88 15.75 -17.15 4.29
CA LYS A 88 15.34 -18.44 4.89
C LYS A 88 16.06 -19.64 4.28
N LYS A 89 16.45 -19.58 3.00
CA LYS A 89 17.19 -20.66 2.32
C LYS A 89 18.63 -20.81 2.83
N TYR A 90 19.19 -19.78 3.47
CA TYR A 90 20.57 -19.79 4.00
C TYR A 90 20.65 -20.06 5.51
N GLN A 91 19.51 -20.18 6.19
CA GLN A 91 19.47 -20.68 7.57
C GLN A 91 19.55 -22.21 7.51
N ILE A 92 20.78 -22.73 7.54
CA ILE A 92 21.09 -24.15 7.78
C ILE A 92 20.97 -24.41 9.28
#